data_AF-A0AAD6VAU0-F1
#
_entry.id   AF-A0AAD6VAU0-F1
#
_cell.length_a   1.000
_cell.length_b   1.000
_cell.length_c   1.000
_cell.angle_alpha   90.00
_cell.angle_beta   90.00
_cell.angle_gamma   90.00
#
_symmetry.space_group_name_H-M   'P 1'
#
loop_
_entity.id
_entity.type
_entity.pdbx_description
1 polymer ?
#
loop_
_entity_poly.entity_id
_entity_poly.type
_entity_poly.pdbx_seq_one_letter_code
_entity_poly.pdbx_strand_id
1 'polypeptide(L)'
;AGVGNLGLQDQREAMRWVQKYISNFGGDPSKVTIWGESSGAISVAMHMLANDGDTEGLFRAAFMQSGSPVPVGPLENGQLCTCSWASAP
;
A
#
# COMPACT_ATOMS: atom_id res chain seq x y z
N ALA A 1 -15.03 -21.13 -2.63
CA ALA A 1 -13.67 -21.50 -2.21
C ALA A 1 -12.76 -20.33 -2.49
N GLY A 2 -11.88 -19.98 -1.55
CA GLY A 2 -10.77 -19.05 -1.80
C GLY A 2 -10.94 -17.73 -1.07
N VAL A 3 -10.14 -17.53 -0.03
CA VAL A 3 -9.86 -16.20 0.53
C VAL A 3 -9.15 -15.41 -0.56
N GLY A 4 -9.73 -14.30 -1.00
CA GLY A 4 -9.10 -13.40 -1.97
C GLY A 4 -7.97 -12.60 -1.35
N ASN A 5 -7.11 -12.00 -2.18
CA ASN A 5 -6.06 -11.07 -1.76
C ASN A 5 -5.03 -11.64 -0.76
N LEU A 6 -4.67 -12.93 -0.90
CA LEU A 6 -3.71 -13.60 0.00
C LEU A 6 -2.40 -12.81 0.19
N GLY A 7 -1.84 -12.26 -0.88
CA GLY A 7 -0.62 -11.45 -0.77
C GLY A 7 -0.78 -10.17 0.07
N LEU A 8 -1.97 -9.55 0.09
CA LEU A 8 -2.24 -8.43 1.00
C LEU A 8 -2.44 -8.92 2.44
N GLN A 9 -3.01 -10.11 2.64
CA GLN A 9 -3.11 -10.70 3.97
C GLN A 9 -1.73 -11.03 4.54
N ASP A 10 -0.83 -11.58 3.72
CA ASP A 10 0.56 -11.83 4.11
C ASP A 10 1.27 -10.55 4.55
N GLN A 11 1.05 -9.44 3.83
CA GLN A 11 1.59 -8.14 4.22
C GLN A 11 1.02 -7.63 5.55
N ARG A 12 -0.28 -7.85 5.84
CA ARG A 12 -0.85 -7.50 7.16
C ARG A 12 -0.22 -8.33 8.27
N GLU A 13 -0.02 -9.62 8.05
CA GLU A 13 0.62 -10.49 9.04
C GLU A 13 2.08 -10.08 9.28
N ALA A 14 2.80 -9.70 8.22
CA ALA A 14 4.14 -9.12 8.36
C ALA A 14 4.14 -7.84 9.21
N MET A 15 3.15 -6.94 9.03
CA MET A 15 3.04 -5.75 9.87
C MET A 15 2.71 -6.09 11.33
N ARG A 16 1.86 -7.10 11.59
CA ARG A 16 1.61 -7.59 12.96
C ARG A 16 2.88 -8.13 13.60
N TRP A 17 3.67 -8.87 12.84
CA TRP A 17 4.98 -9.36 13.28
C TRP A 17 5.90 -8.19 13.64
N VAL A 18 5.99 -7.18 12.78
CA VAL A 18 6.77 -5.96 13.06
C VAL A 18 6.29 -5.31 14.35
N GLN A 19 4.99 -5.06 14.50
CA GLN A 19 4.43 -4.48 15.72
C GLN A 19 4.79 -5.28 16.99
N LYS A 20 4.77 -6.61 16.90
CA LYS A 20 5.07 -7.49 18.02
C LYS A 20 6.55 -7.53 18.39
N TYR A 21 7.45 -7.45 17.41
CA TYR A 21 8.86 -7.77 17.62
C TYR A 21 9.83 -6.61 17.41
N ILE A 22 9.43 -5.51 16.78
CA ILE A 22 10.37 -4.43 16.42
C ILE A 22 11.04 -3.78 17.64
N SER A 23 10.37 -3.78 18.80
CA SER A 23 10.93 -3.32 20.08
C SER A 23 12.18 -4.09 20.50
N ASN A 24 12.27 -5.38 20.15
CA ASN A 24 13.45 -6.21 20.45
C ASN A 24 14.68 -5.82 19.61
N PHE A 25 14.46 -5.10 18.51
CA PHE A 25 15.50 -4.59 17.63
C PHE A 25 15.80 -3.10 17.89
N GLY A 26 15.23 -2.52 18.96
CA GLY A 26 15.41 -1.11 19.32
C GLY A 26 14.53 -0.14 18.53
N GLY A 27 13.56 -0.63 17.75
CA GLY A 27 12.57 0.21 17.09
C GLY A 27 11.41 0.57 18.02
N ASP A 28 10.67 1.62 17.66
CA ASP A 28 9.47 2.06 18.37
C ASP A 28 8.22 1.63 17.58
N PRO A 29 7.40 0.70 18.09
CA PRO A 29 6.20 0.20 17.39
C PRO A 29 5.21 1.32 17.06
N SER A 30 5.19 2.41 17.84
CA SER A 30 4.32 3.56 17.55
C SER A 30 4.79 4.34 16.32
N LYS A 31 6.08 4.28 15.96
CA LYS A 31 6.71 5.06 14.87
C LYS A 31 6.86 4.29 13.55
N VAL A 32 6.28 3.09 13.45
CA VAL A 32 6.34 2.29 12.23
C VAL A 32 5.70 3.05 11.05
N THR A 33 6.42 3.13 9.93
CA THR A 33 5.98 3.75 8.69
C THR A 33 6.12 2.73 7.56
N ILE A 34 5.05 2.53 6.78
CA ILE A 34 5.09 1.65 5.62
C ILE A 34 5.47 2.43 4.37
N TRP A 35 6.32 1.83 3.55
CA TRP A 35 6.81 2.41 2.29
C TRP A 35 6.68 1.37 1.19
N GLY A 36 6.14 1.76 0.04
CA GLY A 36 5.92 0.84 -1.08
C GLY A 36 6.21 1.50 -2.42
N GLU A 37 6.88 0.75 -3.30
CA GLU A 37 7.25 1.16 -4.66
C GLU A 37 6.39 0.45 -5.70
N SER A 38 5.95 1.16 -6.75
CA SER A 38 5.17 0.60 -7.86
C SER A 38 3.91 -0.14 -7.36
N SER A 39 3.82 -1.47 -7.53
CA SER A 39 2.74 -2.29 -6.98
C SER A 39 2.70 -2.31 -5.45
N GLY A 40 3.84 -2.07 -4.79
CA GLY A 40 3.94 -1.82 -3.36
C GLY A 40 3.25 -0.53 -2.94
N ALA A 41 3.29 0.53 -3.76
CA ALA A 41 2.56 1.77 -3.48
C ALA A 41 1.03 1.53 -3.52
N ILE A 42 0.55 0.71 -4.46
CA ILE A 42 -0.85 0.27 -4.49
C ILE A 42 -1.17 -0.54 -3.24
N SER A 43 -0.27 -1.43 -2.82
CA SER A 43 -0.44 -2.21 -1.59
C SER A 43 -0.55 -1.33 -0.35
N VAL A 44 0.29 -0.29 -0.23
CA VAL A 44 0.22 0.73 0.83
C VAL A 44 -1.16 1.40 0.85
N ALA A 45 -1.67 1.83 -0.32
CA ALA A 45 -3.00 2.41 -0.41
C ALA A 45 -4.10 1.43 0.03
N MET A 46 -4.01 0.16 -0.37
CA MET A 46 -4.95 -0.87 0.06
C MET A 46 -4.92 -1.10 1.58
N HIS A 47 -3.75 -1.02 2.22
CA HIS A 47 -3.66 -1.12 3.69
C HIS A 47 -4.23 0.08 4.42
N MET A 48 -4.18 1.26 3.83
CA MET A 48 -4.83 2.46 4.37
C MET A 48 -6.35 2.41 4.27
N LEU A 49 -6.90 1.70 3.28
CA LEU A 49 -8.35 1.61 3.02
C LEU A 49 -8.99 0.33 3.55
N ALA A 50 -8.19 -0.70 3.85
CA ALA A 50 -8.67 -1.97 4.38
C ALA A 50 -9.52 -1.75 5.64
N ASN A 51 -10.53 -2.61 5.82
CA ASN A 51 -11.41 -2.60 6.99
C ASN A 51 -12.05 -1.22 7.27
N ASP A 52 -12.54 -0.54 6.23
CA ASP A 52 -13.14 0.81 6.35
C ASP A 52 -12.16 1.87 6.90
N GLY A 53 -10.87 1.71 6.59
CA GLY A 53 -9.80 2.58 7.07
C GLY A 53 -9.22 2.21 8.43
N ASP A 54 -9.65 1.09 9.03
CA ASP A 54 -9.02 0.59 10.25
C ASP A 54 -7.68 -0.10 9.95
N THR A 55 -6.61 0.65 10.22
CA THR A 55 -5.22 0.19 10.09
C THR A 55 -4.81 -0.77 11.21
N GLU A 56 -5.65 -1.01 12.22
CA GLU A 56 -5.40 -1.83 13.39
C GLU A 56 -4.16 -1.38 14.21
N GLY A 57 -3.76 -0.11 14.05
CA GLY A 57 -2.55 0.43 14.67
C GLY A 57 -1.25 -0.17 14.10
N LEU A 58 -1.30 -0.82 12.93
CA LEU A 58 -0.16 -1.51 12.34
C LEU A 58 0.95 -0.57 11.85
N PHE A 59 0.60 0.67 11.50
CA PHE A 59 1.54 1.70 11.08
C PHE A 59 0.97 3.09 11.41
N ARG A 60 1.87 4.06 11.63
CA ARG A 60 1.55 5.46 11.89
C ARG A 60 1.52 6.31 10.62
N ALA A 61 2.35 5.97 9.64
CA ALA A 61 2.49 6.74 8.41
C ALA A 61 2.70 5.81 7.21
N ALA A 62 2.45 6.34 6.02
CA ALA A 62 2.51 5.63 4.76
C ALA A 62 3.16 6.49 3.68
N PHE A 63 4.01 5.89 2.85
CA PHE A 63 4.63 6.54 1.70
C PHE A 63 4.46 5.69 0.44
N MET A 64 3.90 6.32 -0.59
CA MET A 64 3.62 5.70 -1.89
C MET A 64 4.60 6.22 -2.93
N GLN A 65 5.46 5.35 -3.47
CA GLN A 65 6.46 5.72 -4.48
C GLN A 65 6.10 5.15 -5.84
N SER A 66 6.01 6.00 -6.87
CA SER A 66 5.77 5.58 -8.27
C SER A 66 4.55 4.66 -8.48
N GLY A 67 3.49 4.86 -7.71
CA GLY A 67 2.20 4.19 -7.89
C GLY A 67 1.04 5.02 -7.32
N SER A 68 -0.20 4.61 -7.58
CA SER A 68 -1.40 5.35 -7.18
C SER A 68 -2.47 4.42 -6.61
N PRO A 69 -3.41 4.91 -5.77
CA PRO A 69 -4.51 4.10 -5.25
C PRO A 69 -5.47 3.63 -6.36
N VAL A 70 -5.47 4.35 -7.47
CA VAL A 70 -6.38 4.13 -8.59
C VAL A 70 -5.71 3.19 -9.58
N PRO A 71 -6.35 2.07 -9.96
CA PRO A 71 -5.86 1.26 -11.07
C PRO A 71 -5.78 2.12 -12.32
N VAL A 72 -4.80 1.85 -13.20
CA VAL A 72 -4.98 2.26 -14.60
C VAL A 72 -6.32 1.67 -15.03
N GLY A 73 -7.24 2.50 -15.53
CA GLY A 73 -8.60 2.06 -15.85
C GLY A 73 -8.63 0.86 -16.80
N PRO A 74 -9.81 0.32 -17.12
CA PRO A 74 -9.94 -0.80 -18.06
C PRO A 74 -9.05 -0.59 -19.29
N LEU A 75 -8.34 -1.62 -19.76
CA LEU A 75 -7.41 -1.51 -20.90
C LEU A 75 -8.09 -1.01 -22.18
N GLU A 76 -9.41 -1.20 -22.28
CA GLU A 76 -10.31 -0.64 -23.29
C GLU A 76 -10.32 0.90 -23.31
N ASN A 77 -9.99 1.56 -22.19
CA ASN A 77 -9.79 3.01 -22.06
C ASN A 77 -8.30 3.39 -21.95
N GLY A 78 -7.40 2.50 -22.43
CA GLY A 78 -5.96 2.60 -22.24
C GLY A 78 -5.38 3.98 -22.54
N GLN A 79 -4.62 4.51 -21.57
CA GLN A 79 -3.58 5.50 -21.80
C GLN A 79 -4.00 6.93 -22.22
N LEU A 80 -5.20 7.42 -21.90
CA LEU A 80 -5.48 8.86 -22.07
C LEU A 80 -4.55 9.76 -21.22
N CYS A 81 -4.08 9.28 -20.07
CA CYS A 81 -3.19 10.06 -19.19
C CYS A 81 -1.71 10.08 -19.62
N THR A 82 -1.20 9.09 -20.36
CA THR A 82 0.23 9.07 -20.73
C THR A 82 0.54 9.98 -21.91
N CYS A 83 -0.42 10.25 -22.81
CA CYS A 83 -0.23 11.20 -23.91
C CYS A 83 -0.45 12.66 -23.49
N SER A 84 -1.23 12.92 -22.44
CA SER A 84 -1.49 14.28 -21.94
C SER A 84 -0.23 15.00 -21.42
N TRP A 85 0.79 14.27 -20.98
CA TRP A 85 2.09 14.86 -20.58
C TRP A 85 3.01 15.16 -21.77
N ALA A 86 2.78 14.52 -22.92
CA ALA A 86 3.58 14.69 -24.13
C ALA A 86 3.06 15.80 -25.06
N SER A 87 1.98 16.49 -24.67
CA SER A 87 1.30 17.47 -25.51
C SER A 87 0.90 18.77 -24.79
N ALA A 88 1.54 19.09 -23.67
CA ALA A 88 1.48 20.46 -23.14
C ALA A 88 2.29 21.40 -24.07
N PRO A 89 1.75 22.58 -24.46
CA PRO A 89 2.48 23.58 -25.24
C PRO A 89 3.67 24.18 -24.49
#